data_AF-A0A3D3Q9Q8-F1
#
_entry.id   AF-A0A3D3Q9Q8-F1
#
_cell.length_a   1.000
_cell.length_b   1.000
_cell.length_c   1.000
_cell.angle_alpha   90.00
_cell.angle_beta   90.00
_cell.angle_gamma   90.00
#
_symmetry.space_group_name_H-M   'P 1'
#
loop_
_entity.id
_entity.type
_entity.pdbx_description
1 polymer ?
#
loop_
_entity_poly.entity_id
_entity_poly.type
_entity_poly.pdbx_seq_one_letter_code
_entity_poly.pdbx_strand_id
1 'polypeptide(L)'
;MAQRKSEFGRLYRGREGQWSWIAHRVTGVAIILFLFAHVVDTALVGWGPNAYNRVVRVYQNPIVGLLELGLVAAVIYHAFNGVRIMI
;
A
#
# COMPACT_ATOMS: atom_id res chain seq x y z
N MET A 1 35.69 -18.43 34.32
CA MET A 1 35.55 -17.53 33.16
C MET A 1 34.10 -17.06 33.08
N ALA A 2 33.81 -15.79 33.41
CA ALA A 2 32.46 -15.26 33.47
C ALA A 2 32.01 -14.73 32.10
N GLN A 3 30.82 -15.13 31.64
CA GLN A 3 30.24 -14.75 30.34
C GLN A 3 30.15 -13.23 30.18
N ARG A 4 30.74 -12.72 29.08
CA ARG A 4 30.52 -11.35 28.60
C ARG A 4 29.10 -11.28 28.03
N LYS A 5 28.16 -10.64 28.75
CA LYS A 5 26.86 -10.28 28.17
C LYS A 5 27.13 -9.39 26.94
N SER A 6 26.51 -9.69 25.80
CA SER A 6 26.63 -8.83 24.61
C SER A 6 26.16 -7.42 24.98
N GLU A 7 26.97 -6.40 24.68
CA GLU A 7 26.64 -5.00 24.97
C GLU A 7 25.38 -4.53 24.22
N PHE A 8 25.02 -5.24 23.16
CA PHE A 8 23.77 -5.06 22.44
C PHE A 8 22.70 -5.98 23.06
N GLY A 9 21.62 -5.39 23.57
CA GLY A 9 20.43 -6.12 24.02
C GLY A 9 19.83 -6.99 22.91
N ARG A 10 18.96 -7.94 23.29
CA ARG A 10 18.32 -8.85 22.32
C ARG A 10 17.52 -8.06 21.27
N LEU A 11 17.71 -8.38 19.99
CA LEU A 11 16.94 -7.84 18.87
C LEU A 11 15.44 -8.10 19.08
N TYR A 12 14.61 -7.08 18.86
CA TYR A 12 13.16 -7.20 18.91
C TYR A 12 12.70 -8.10 17.76
N ARG A 13 12.06 -9.22 18.11
CA ARG A 13 11.63 -10.24 17.12
C ARG A 13 10.26 -9.93 16.50
N GLY A 14 9.54 -8.97 17.07
CA GLY A 14 8.18 -8.67 16.69
C GLY A 14 7.18 -9.78 17.01
N ARG A 15 5.90 -9.40 16.94
CA ARG A 15 4.75 -10.29 17.07
C ARG A 15 3.73 -9.94 15.99
N GLU A 16 2.71 -10.78 15.83
CA GLU A 16 1.58 -10.62 14.92
C GLU A 16 1.01 -9.19 14.89
N GLY A 17 0.88 -8.54 16.05
CA GLY A 17 0.40 -7.16 16.15
C GLY A 17 1.31 -6.13 15.49
N GLN A 18 2.64 -6.30 15.56
CA GLN A 18 3.58 -5.40 14.89
C GLN A 18 3.50 -5.55 13.37
N TRP A 19 3.42 -6.78 12.86
CA TRP A 19 3.27 -7.02 11.42
C TRP A 19 1.98 -6.42 10.88
N SER A 20 0.88 -6.59 11.63
CA SER A 20 -0.40 -5.96 11.30
C SER A 20 -0.32 -4.42 11.30
N TRP A 21 0.39 -3.83 12.26
CA TRP A 21 0.64 -2.39 12.29
C TRP A 21 1.47 -1.89 11.10
N ILE A 22 2.54 -2.61 10.73
CA ILE A 22 3.37 -2.27 9.56
C ILE A 22 2.52 -2.34 8.30
N ALA A 23 1.81 -3.45 8.10
CA ALA A 23 0.97 -3.65 6.92
C ALA A 23 -0.11 -2.58 6.79
N HIS A 24 -0.73 -2.14 7.90
CA HIS A 24 -1.74 -1.09 7.87
C HIS A 24 -1.19 0.25 7.40
N ARG A 25 0.02 0.62 7.84
CA ARG A 25 0.70 1.85 7.38
C ARG A 25 1.13 1.76 5.93
N VAL A 26 1.74 0.64 5.52
CA VAL A 26 2.20 0.43 4.14
C VAL A 26 1.01 0.49 3.17
N THR A 27 -0.09 -0.19 3.50
CA THR A 27 -1.31 -0.13 2.68
C THR A 27 -1.91 1.28 2.64
N GLY A 28 -1.92 2.01 3.75
CA GLY A 28 -2.38 3.41 3.77
C GLY A 28 -1.55 4.32 2.87
N VAL A 29 -0.22 4.19 2.90
CA VAL A 29 0.69 4.94 2.01
C VAL A 29 0.49 4.53 0.54
N ALA A 30 0.31 3.24 0.25
CA ALA A 30 0.02 2.79 -1.11
C ALA A 30 -1.30 3.37 -1.64
N ILE A 31 -2.36 3.38 -0.81
CA ILE A 31 -3.67 3.91 -1.17
C ILE A 31 -3.62 5.42 -1.42
N ILE A 32 -2.93 6.20 -0.59
CA ILE A 32 -2.85 7.66 -0.81
C ILE A 32 -2.05 8.01 -2.08
N LEU A 33 -0.98 7.27 -2.37
CA LEU A 33 -0.23 7.44 -3.62
C LEU A 33 -1.08 7.06 -4.84
N PHE A 34 -1.83 5.95 -4.74
CA PHE A 34 -2.80 5.58 -5.77
C PHE A 34 -3.86 6.66 -5.96
N LEU A 35 -4.46 7.18 -4.88
CA LEU A 35 -5.49 8.22 -4.98
C LEU A 35 -4.96 9.48 -5.65
N PHE A 36 -3.72 9.88 -5.34
CA PHE A 36 -3.09 11.01 -6.04
C PHE A 36 -2.99 10.75 -7.55
N ALA A 37 -2.40 9.62 -7.96
CA ALA A 37 -2.27 9.26 -9.37
C ALA A 37 -3.65 9.15 -10.05
N HIS A 38 -4.60 8.49 -9.39
CA HIS A 38 -5.96 8.27 -9.87
C HIS A 38 -6.72 9.58 -10.14
N VAL A 39 -6.58 10.57 -9.26
CA VAL A 39 -7.20 11.89 -9.45
C VAL A 39 -6.57 12.61 -10.65
N VAL A 40 -5.24 12.59 -10.76
CA VAL A 40 -4.52 13.21 -11.89
C VAL A 40 -4.95 12.56 -13.21
N ASP A 41 -4.94 11.23 -13.28
CA ASP A 41 -5.24 10.48 -14.49
C ASP A 41 -6.70 10.65 -14.92
N THR A 42 -7.63 10.72 -13.95
CA THR A 42 -9.04 11.02 -14.21
C THR A 42 -9.23 12.47 -14.69
N ALA A 43 -8.49 13.43 -14.11
CA ALA A 43 -8.58 14.84 -14.49
C ALA A 43 -8.19 15.11 -15.96
N LEU A 44 -7.41 14.22 -16.57
CA LEU A 44 -7.07 14.30 -18.00
C LEU A 44 -8.28 14.20 -18.93
N VAL A 45 -9.44 13.73 -18.45
CA VAL A 45 -10.70 13.81 -19.21
C VAL A 45 -11.02 15.24 -19.64
N GLY A 46 -10.65 16.24 -18.84
CA GLY A 46 -10.83 17.66 -19.15
C GLY A 46 -9.92 18.18 -20.27
N TRP A 47 -8.91 17.40 -20.68
CA TRP A 47 -7.93 17.74 -21.72
C TRP A 47 -8.26 17.05 -23.05
N GLY A 48 -9.45 16.45 -23.15
CA GLY A 48 -9.97 15.80 -24.34
C GLY A 48 -9.63 14.31 -24.45
N PRO A 49 -10.30 13.61 -25.36
CA PRO A 49 -10.25 12.14 -25.44
C PRO A 49 -8.85 11.59 -25.76
N ASN A 50 -8.01 12.33 -26.49
CA ASN A 50 -6.67 11.87 -26.82
C ASN A 50 -5.77 11.74 -25.57
N ALA A 51 -5.80 12.75 -24.69
CA ALA A 51 -5.02 12.77 -23.46
C ALA A 51 -5.44 11.63 -22.52
N TYR A 52 -6.74 11.49 -22.28
CA TYR A 52 -7.31 10.44 -21.44
C TYR A 52 -7.02 9.04 -21.99
N ASN A 53 -7.31 8.78 -23.28
CA ASN A 53 -7.14 7.46 -23.88
C ASN A 53 -5.68 7.00 -23.92
N ARG A 54 -4.71 7.93 -23.96
CA ARG A 54 -3.28 7.60 -23.88
C ARG A 54 -2.93 7.00 -22.52
N VAL A 55 -3.46 7.54 -21.43
CA VAL A 55 -3.22 7.03 -20.07
C VAL A 55 -4.03 5.77 -19.80
N VAL A 56 -5.29 5.71 -20.25
CA VAL A 56 -6.13 4.50 -20.13
C VAL A 56 -5.49 3.27 -20.76
N ARG A 57 -4.77 3.43 -21.88
CA ARG A 57 -4.01 2.32 -22.50
C ARG A 57 -2.97 1.69 -21.59
N VAL A 58 -2.40 2.42 -20.64
CA VAL A 58 -1.42 1.87 -19.70
C VAL A 58 -2.07 0.83 -18.77
N TYR A 59 -3.32 1.06 -18.35
CA TYR A 59 -4.07 0.13 -17.49
C TYR A 59 -4.44 -1.19 -18.19
N GLN A 60 -4.40 -1.24 -19.52
CA GLN A 60 -4.62 -2.48 -20.28
C GLN A 60 -3.42 -3.45 -20.23
N ASN A 61 -2.31 -3.05 -19.60
CA ASN A 61 -1.15 -3.90 -19.43
C ASN A 61 -1.39 -4.94 -18.31
N PRO A 62 -1.14 -6.25 -18.54
CA PRO A 62 -1.31 -7.29 -17.52
C PRO A 62 -0.55 -7.04 -16.20
N ILE A 63 0.61 -6.38 -16.26
CA ILE A 63 1.37 -5.99 -15.07
C ILE A 63 0.58 -4.98 -14.24
N VAL A 64 -0.07 -4.02 -14.90
CA VAL A 64 -0.93 -3.04 -14.22
C VAL A 64 -2.16 -3.72 -13.65
N GLY A 65 -2.75 -4.69 -14.36
CA GLY A 65 -3.82 -5.53 -13.81
C GLY A 65 -3.41 -6.29 -12.52
N LEU A 66 -2.16 -6.77 -12.43
CA LEU A 66 -1.65 -7.35 -11.18
C LEU A 66 -1.50 -6.29 -10.06
N LEU A 67 -1.09 -5.07 -10.40
CA LEU A 67 -1.02 -3.97 -9.43
C LEU A 67 -2.41 -3.55 -8.96
N GLU A 68 -3.41 -3.53 -9.84
CA GLU A 68 -4.82 -3.29 -9.49
C GLU A 68 -5.35 -4.36 -8.52
N LEU A 69 -5.05 -5.64 -8.78
CA LEU A 69 -5.39 -6.72 -7.84
C LEU A 69 -4.70 -6.54 -6.48
N GLY A 70 -3.42 -6.13 -6.48
CA GLY A 70 -2.68 -5.79 -5.26
C GLY A 70 -3.30 -4.60 -4.51
N LEU A 71 -3.77 -3.58 -5.23
CA LEU A 71 -4.47 -2.43 -4.66
C LEU A 71 -5.79 -2.84 -4.00
N VAL A 72 -6.58 -3.71 -4.66
CA VAL A 72 -7.82 -4.25 -4.07
C VAL A 72 -7.52 -4.96 -2.74
N ALA A 73 -6.51 -5.82 -2.71
CA ALA A 73 -6.08 -6.49 -1.49
C ALA A 73 -5.63 -5.49 -0.41
N ALA A 74 -4.88 -4.44 -0.79
CA ALA A 74 -4.44 -3.39 0.11
C ALA A 74 -5.61 -2.62 0.74
N VAL A 75 -6.60 -2.21 -0.07
CA VAL A 75 -7.80 -1.49 0.40
C VAL A 75 -8.61 -2.35 1.36
N ILE A 76 -8.88 -3.61 0.98
CA ILE A 76 -9.60 -4.57 1.83
C ILE A 76 -8.89 -4.72 3.16
N TYR A 77 -7.60 -5.04 3.14
CA TYR A 77 -6.80 -5.19 4.35
C TYR A 77 -6.82 -3.92 5.22
N HIS A 78 -6.59 -2.76 4.59
CA HIS A 78 -6.53 -1.48 5.30
C HIS A 78 -7.84 -1.17 6.01
N ALA A 79 -8.98 -1.36 5.33
CA ALA A 79 -10.31 -1.15 5.88
C ALA A 79 -10.61 -2.10 7.05
N PHE A 80 -10.45 -3.41 6.85
CA PHE A 80 -10.74 -4.40 7.89
C PHE A 80 -9.83 -4.24 9.11
N ASN A 81 -8.53 -4.01 8.89
CA ASN A 81 -7.61 -3.78 10.00
C ASN A 81 -7.86 -2.43 10.70
N GLY A 82 -8.32 -1.41 9.95
CA GLY A 82 -8.75 -0.13 10.53
C GLY A 82 -9.96 -0.29 11.45
N VAL A 83 -10.97 -1.06 11.04
CA VAL A 83 -12.13 -1.40 11.89
C VAL A 83 -11.68 -2.16 13.14
N ARG A 84 -10.78 -3.13 13.01
CA ARG A 84 -10.20 -3.84 14.16
C ARG A 84 -9.49 -2.91 15.14
N ILE A 85 -8.77 -1.89 14.64
CA ILE A 85 -8.07 -0.91 15.51
C ILE A 85 -9.08 -0.01 16.25
N MET A 86 -10.23 0.27 15.61
CA MET A 86 -11.26 1.15 16.15
C MET A 86 -12.09 0.52 17.27
N ILE A 87 -12.33 -0.79 17.21
CA ILE A 87 -13.09 -1.58 18.20
C ILE A 87 -12.18 -2.00 19.36
#